data_AF-A0A8J7Q2K5-F1
#
_entry.id   AF-A0A8J7Q2K5-F1
#
_cell.length_a   1.000
_cell.length_b   1.000
_cell.length_c   1.000
_cell.angle_alpha   90.00
_cell.angle_beta   90.00
_cell.angle_gamma   90.00
#
_symmetry.space_group_name_H-M   'P 1'
#
loop_
_entity.id
_entity.type
_entity.pdbx_description
1 polymer ?
#
loop_
_entity_poly.entity_id
_entity_poly.type
_entity_poly.pdbx_seq_one_letter_code
_entity_poly.pdbx_strand_id
1 'polypeptide(L)'
;HSVTALRWPVMAFGIPDGDFHMLQCAAAGPGPHFGLIVRHTDAECEWAHDRTSHVGKLDEAGRVVVDVKRDWRRVFAVEKP
;
A
#
# COMPACT_ATOMS: atom_id res chain seq x y z
N HIS A 1 -30.80 -16.98 -11.14
CA HIS A 1 -29.40 -17.14 -10.71
C HIS A 1 -28.75 -15.75 -10.67
N SER A 2 -28.85 -15.04 -9.55
CA SER A 2 -28.15 -13.77 -9.40
C SER A 2 -26.71 -14.06 -9.04
N VAL A 3 -25.81 -13.90 -10.01
CA VAL A 3 -24.39 -13.75 -9.72
C VAL A 3 -24.27 -12.42 -9.01
N THR A 4 -24.03 -12.43 -7.70
CA THR A 4 -23.63 -11.24 -6.96
C THR A 4 -22.45 -10.63 -7.72
N ALA A 5 -22.64 -9.46 -8.31
CA ALA A 5 -21.57 -8.78 -9.02
C ALA A 5 -20.36 -8.68 -8.09
N LEU A 6 -19.24 -9.28 -8.48
CA LEU A 6 -18.00 -9.17 -7.73
C LEU A 6 -17.70 -7.68 -7.56
N ARG A 7 -17.61 -7.22 -6.30
CA ARG A 7 -17.16 -5.86 -6.01
C ARG A 7 -15.64 -5.88 -5.96
N TRP A 8 -15.04 -5.16 -6.90
CA TRP A 8 -13.60 -4.93 -6.93
C TRP A 8 -13.25 -3.72 -6.06
N PRO A 9 -12.18 -3.79 -5.27
CA PRO A 9 -11.68 -2.62 -4.56
C PRO A 9 -11.24 -1.54 -5.55
N VAL A 10 -11.69 -0.31 -5.34
CA VAL A 10 -11.24 0.86 -6.14
C VAL A 10 -9.95 1.47 -5.57
N MET A 11 -9.61 1.15 -4.32
CA MET A 11 -8.37 1.57 -3.67
C MET A 11 -7.79 0.43 -2.83
N ALA A 12 -6.47 0.28 -2.84
CA ALA A 12 -5.74 -0.64 -1.97
C ALA A 12 -4.42 -0.02 -1.50
N PHE A 13 -4.10 -0.21 -0.22
CA PHE A 13 -2.93 0.36 0.45
C PHE A 13 -2.18 -0.76 1.14
N GLY A 14 -0.89 -0.91 0.85
CA GLY A 14 -0.12 -2.03 1.37
C GLY A 14 1.36 -1.71 1.56
N ILE A 15 2.06 -2.66 2.18
CA ILE A 15 3.51 -2.62 2.32
C ILE A 15 4.17 -3.51 1.25
N PRO A 16 5.42 -3.20 0.83
CA PRO A 16 6.10 -3.94 -0.23
C PRO A 16 6.19 -5.46 -0.01
N ASP A 17 6.24 -5.89 1.24
CA ASP A 17 6.66 -7.25 1.62
C ASP A 17 5.52 -8.27 1.69
N GLY A 18 4.26 -7.82 1.68
CA GLY A 18 3.12 -8.71 1.92
C GLY A 18 1.91 -8.45 1.02
N ASP A 19 1.72 -7.20 0.59
CA ASP A 19 0.43 -6.77 0.04
C ASP A 19 0.39 -6.70 -1.48
N PHE A 20 1.42 -7.24 -2.13
CA PHE A 20 1.53 -7.28 -3.58
C PHE A 20 0.29 -7.92 -4.23
N HIS A 21 -0.17 -9.07 -3.71
CA HIS A 21 -1.37 -9.74 -4.23
C HIS A 21 -2.65 -8.94 -3.98
N MET A 22 -2.77 -8.22 -2.87
CA MET A 22 -3.92 -7.37 -2.59
C MET A 22 -3.98 -6.19 -3.59
N LEU A 23 -2.84 -5.57 -3.88
CA LEU A 23 -2.74 -4.50 -4.88
C LEU A 23 -3.03 -5.00 -6.30
N GLN A 24 -2.61 -6.23 -6.65
CA GLN A 24 -2.95 -6.85 -7.93
C GLN A 24 -4.44 -7.16 -8.04
N CYS A 25 -5.06 -7.68 -6.98
CA CYS A 25 -6.50 -7.93 -6.93
C CYS A 25 -7.29 -6.64 -7.14
N ALA A 26 -6.90 -5.51 -6.52
CA ALA A 26 -7.58 -4.23 -6.74
C ALA A 26 -7.43 -3.73 -8.20
N ALA A 27 -6.25 -3.88 -8.79
CA ALA A 27 -5.97 -3.44 -10.16
C ALA A 27 -6.59 -4.32 -11.25
N ALA A 28 -6.98 -5.56 -10.93
CA ALA A 28 -7.60 -6.49 -11.87
C ALA A 28 -9.10 -6.20 -12.12
N GLY A 29 -9.70 -5.31 -11.33
CA GLY A 29 -11.09 -4.88 -11.51
C GLY A 29 -11.29 -3.93 -12.69
N PRO A 30 -12.46 -3.95 -13.34
CA PRO A 30 -12.78 -2.99 -14.40
C PRO A 30 -12.96 -1.58 -13.83
N GLY A 31 -12.46 -0.57 -14.54
CA GLY A 31 -12.61 0.85 -14.19
C GLY A 31 -11.41 1.42 -13.42
N PRO A 32 -11.48 2.71 -13.03
CA PRO A 32 -10.41 3.38 -12.32
C PRO A 32 -10.13 2.72 -10.97
N HIS A 33 -8.84 2.51 -10.69
CA HIS A 33 -8.36 1.98 -9.42
C HIS A 33 -7.11 2.73 -8.99
N PHE A 34 -6.82 2.67 -7.69
CA PHE A 34 -5.67 3.32 -7.09
C PHE A 34 -4.95 2.37 -6.14
N GLY A 35 -3.64 2.21 -6.35
CA GLY A 35 -2.78 1.46 -5.45
C GLY A 35 -1.81 2.38 -4.73
N LEU A 36 -1.54 2.12 -3.45
CA LEU A 36 -0.51 2.81 -2.70
C LEU A 36 0.40 1.80 -1.99
N ILE A 37 1.71 2.04 -2.08
CA ILE A 37 2.73 1.29 -1.34
C ILE A 37 3.37 2.22 -0.31
N VAL A 38 3.30 1.84 0.97
CA VAL A 38 3.95 2.55 2.07
C VAL A 38 5.32 1.92 2.34
N ARG A 39 6.39 2.70 2.18
CA ARG A 39 7.75 2.30 2.55
C ARG A 39 8.08 2.84 3.94
N HIS A 40 8.21 1.92 4.89
CA HIS A 40 8.57 2.19 6.28
C HIS A 40 10.09 2.46 6.41
N THR A 41 10.50 3.67 6.04
CA THR A 41 11.91 4.11 6.05
C THR A 41 12.31 4.87 7.30
N ASP A 42 11.37 5.19 8.18
CA ASP A 42 11.64 5.92 9.41
C ASP A 42 11.86 4.96 10.59
N ALA A 43 13.10 4.53 10.77
CA ALA A 43 13.51 3.67 11.89
C ALA A 43 13.50 4.36 13.26
N GLU A 44 13.41 5.69 13.27
CA GLU A 44 13.45 6.50 14.49
C GLU A 44 12.03 6.74 15.01
N CYS A 45 11.08 6.96 14.11
CA CYS A 45 9.67 7.23 14.45
C CYS A 45 8.75 6.01 14.29
N GLU A 46 9.21 4.89 13.74
CA GLU A 46 8.44 3.64 13.60
C GLU A 46 9.37 2.42 13.72
N TRP A 47 8.80 1.22 13.83
CA TRP A 47 9.56 0.00 13.66
C TRP A 47 9.97 -0.14 12.18
N ALA A 48 11.18 0.31 11.82
CA ALA A 48 11.71 0.06 10.49
C ALA A 48 11.93 -1.44 10.30
N HIS A 49 11.18 -2.02 9.37
CA HIS A 49 11.53 -3.30 8.80
C HIS A 49 12.73 -3.11 7.87
N ASP A 50 13.94 -3.29 8.43
CA ASP A 50 15.16 -3.47 7.66
C ASP A 50 15.20 -4.90 7.12
N ARG A 51 14.38 -5.15 6.09
CA ARG A 51 14.62 -6.24 5.17
C ARG A 51 14.72 -5.63 3.78
N THR A 52 15.88 -5.80 3.17
CA THR A 52 16.13 -5.64 1.74
C THR A 52 15.24 -6.62 0.97
N SER A 53 13.95 -6.31 0.90
CA SER A 53 12.97 -7.12 0.22
C SER A 53 13.05 -6.87 -1.27
N HIS A 54 13.23 -7.94 -2.04
CA HIS A 54 13.18 -7.91 -3.50
C HIS A 54 11.78 -7.50 -3.93
N VAL A 55 11.59 -6.21 -4.23
CA VAL A 55 10.37 -5.69 -4.84
C VAL A 55 10.16 -6.43 -6.16
N GLY A 56 9.14 -7.28 -6.20
CA GLY A 56 8.62 -7.81 -7.45
C GLY A 56 8.24 -6.63 -8.34
N LYS A 57 8.79 -6.59 -9.56
CA LYS A 57 8.39 -5.62 -10.58
C LYS A 57 6.91 -5.83 -10.88
N LEU A 58 6.05 -4.96 -10.35
CA LEU A 58 4.68 -4.79 -10.81
C LEU A 58 4.67 -3.65 -11.82
N ASP A 59 3.98 -3.87 -12.93
CA ASP A 59 3.70 -2.85 -13.95
C ASP A 59 3.28 -1.51 -13.32
N GLU A 60 3.91 -0.42 -13.77
CA GLU A 60 4.07 0.85 -13.06
C GLU A 60 2.84 1.79 -13.13
N ALA A 61 1.78 1.41 -13.84
CA ALA A 61 0.60 2.25 -14.01
C ALA A 61 -0.35 2.17 -12.78
N GLY A 62 -0.64 3.32 -12.16
CA GLY A 62 -1.69 3.46 -11.15
C GLY A 62 -1.27 3.25 -9.69
N ARG A 63 0.04 3.18 -9.40
CA ARG A 63 0.58 3.01 -8.04
C ARG A 63 1.39 4.22 -7.56
N VAL A 64 1.07 4.72 -6.37
CA VAL A 64 1.84 5.76 -5.66
C VAL A 64 2.70 5.09 -4.59
N VAL A 65 3.98 5.44 -4.54
CA VAL A 65 4.88 5.03 -3.46
C VAL A 65 5.02 6.19 -2.49
N VAL A 66 4.77 5.94 -1.21
CA VAL A 66 4.91 6.91 -0.12
C VAL A 66 6.03 6.44 0.80
N ASP A 67 6.94 7.34 1.14
CA ASP A 67 8.08 7.10 2.03
C ASP A 67 7.80 7.75 3.38
N VAL A 68 7.68 6.95 4.44
CA VAL A 68 7.26 7.44 5.76
C VAL A 68 8.18 8.56 6.27
N LYS A 69 9.51 8.39 6.14
CA LYS A 69 10.48 9.39 6.62
C LYS A 69 10.38 10.73 5.87
N ARG A 70 10.03 10.70 4.59
CA ARG A 70 10.03 11.90 3.72
C ARG A 70 8.68 12.58 3.66
N ASP A 71 7.61 11.81 3.55
CA ASP A 71 6.30 12.30 3.17
C ASP A 71 5.39 12.50 4.37
N TRP A 72 5.67 11.85 5.51
CA TRP A 72 4.84 11.95 6.70
C TRP A 72 5.42 12.93 7.70
N ARG A 73 4.59 13.90 8.09
CA ARG A 73 4.93 14.85 9.15
C ARG A 73 4.87 14.23 10.55
N ARG A 74 4.10 13.15 10.72
CA ARG A 74 3.86 12.47 11.99
C ARG A 74 3.39 11.04 11.73
N VAL A 75 3.95 10.08 12.46
CA VAL A 75 3.62 8.65 12.36
C VAL A 75 2.56 8.26 13.40
N PHE A 76 2.83 8.51 14.69
CA PHE A 76 1.90 8.17 15.78
C PHE A 76 1.00 9.34 16.16
N ALA A 77 -0.23 9.05 16.58
CA ALA A 77 -1.11 10.04 17.20
C ALA A 77 -0.48 10.56 18.51
N VAL A 78 -0.74 11.82 18.84
CA VAL A 78 -0.38 12.35 20.17
C VAL A 78 -1.23 11.58 21.19
N GLU A 79 -0.60 10.99 22.22
CA GLU A 79 -1.36 10.37 23.31
C GLU A 79 -2.39 11.37 23.83
N LYS A 80 -3.63 10.92 23.99
CA LYS A 80 -4.63 11.72 24.70
C LYS A 80 -4.14 11.89 26.15
N PRO A 81 -4.16 13.12 26.69
CA PRO A 81 -3.78 13.37 28.08
C PRO A 81 -4.68 12.64 29.06
#